data_AF-A0A661HJ49-F1
#
_entry.id   AF-A0A661HJ49-F1
#
_cell.length_a   1.000
_cell.length_b   1.000
_cell.length_c   1.000
_cell.angle_alpha   90.00
_cell.angle_beta   90.00
_cell.angle_gamma   90.00
#
_symmetry.space_group_name_H-M   'P 1'
#
loop_
_entity.id
_entity.type
_entity.pdbx_description
1 polymer ?
#
loop_
_entity_poly.entity_id
_entity_poly.type
_entity_poly.pdbx_seq_one_letter_code
_entity_poly.pdbx_strand_id
1 'polypeptide(L)'
;MKKILSILSLFLTLVVAENINECIVCHEGVADIRERSSGMMQAILVKADEAGAKGNDCVVCHGGNPSSKVKEEAHKGTLKYFVDNKGPKAFYPYPASPWINENTCGMCHPKQVLAQENNL
;
A
#
# COMPACT_ATOMS: atom_id res chain seq x y z
N MET A 1 38.10 -32.46 28.64
CA MET A 1 36.82 -31.82 28.99
C MET A 1 36.41 -30.83 27.88
N LYS A 2 36.54 -31.20 26.60
CA LYS A 2 35.42 -31.59 25.72
C LYS A 2 34.09 -31.86 26.44
N LYS A 3 33.03 -31.24 25.90
CA LYS A 3 31.59 -31.35 26.21
C LYS A 3 31.11 -30.36 27.29
N ILE A 4 29.98 -29.70 26.98
CA ILE A 4 29.20 -28.77 27.83
C ILE A 4 29.63 -27.29 27.78
N LEU A 5 29.81 -26.71 26.60
CA LEU A 5 29.45 -25.28 26.42
C LEU A 5 28.97 -24.99 24.98
N SER A 6 28.46 -26.01 24.32
CA SER A 6 27.41 -25.84 23.31
C SER A 6 26.08 -25.88 24.06
N ILE A 7 25.09 -25.10 23.62
CA ILE A 7 23.71 -25.03 24.14
C ILE A 7 23.50 -23.94 25.23
N LEU A 8 23.66 -22.68 24.84
CA LEU A 8 22.76 -21.61 25.30
C LEU A 8 22.57 -20.69 24.09
N SER A 9 21.72 -21.09 23.15
CA SER A 9 20.32 -20.64 23.19
C SER A 9 20.20 -19.12 23.23
N LEU A 10 20.98 -18.41 22.42
CA LEU A 10 20.54 -17.14 21.89
C LEU A 10 19.95 -17.41 20.50
N PHE A 11 18.83 -18.15 20.48
CA PHE A 11 17.81 -17.94 19.46
C PHE A 11 17.33 -16.50 19.66
N LEU A 12 18.12 -15.55 19.14
CA LEU A 12 17.67 -14.21 18.85
C LEU A 12 16.66 -14.42 17.72
N THR A 13 15.42 -14.73 18.12
CA THR A 13 14.27 -14.71 17.23
C THR A 13 14.21 -13.29 16.70
N LEU A 14 14.80 -13.07 15.52
CA LEU A 14 14.39 -11.99 14.64
C LEU A 14 12.92 -12.24 14.38
N VAL A 15 12.06 -11.64 15.20
CA VAL A 15 10.66 -11.40 14.84
C VAL A 15 10.76 -10.40 13.70
N VAL A 16 10.90 -10.92 12.48
CA VAL A 16 10.68 -10.13 11.28
C VAL A 16 9.20 -9.79 11.36
N ALA A 17 8.89 -8.55 11.75
CA ALA A 17 7.53 -8.07 11.62
C ALA A 17 7.19 -8.14 10.13
N GLU A 18 6.41 -9.15 9.75
CA GLU A 18 5.81 -9.14 8.43
C GLU A 18 4.99 -7.86 8.34
N ASN A 19 5.28 -7.02 7.33
CA ASN A 19 4.49 -5.82 7.11
C ASN A 19 3.14 -6.29 6.53
N ILE A 20 2.24 -6.69 7.43
CA ILE A 20 0.88 -7.07 7.11
C ILE A 20 0.17 -5.79 6.65
N ASN A 21 -0.55 -5.89 5.52
CA ASN A 21 -1.42 -4.82 5.08
C ASN A 21 -2.61 -4.75 6.04
N GLU A 22 -2.74 -3.67 6.82
CA GLU A 22 -3.76 -3.51 7.85
C GLU A 22 -5.18 -3.44 7.28
N CYS A 23 -5.34 -3.11 5.98
CA CYS A 23 -6.63 -3.08 5.32
C CYS A 23 -7.25 -4.49 5.22
N ILE A 24 -6.43 -5.53 5.02
CA ILE A 24 -6.94 -6.91 4.82
C ILE A 24 -7.46 -7.54 6.12
N VAL A 25 -7.18 -6.94 7.27
CA VAL A 25 -7.73 -7.38 8.56
C VAL A 25 -9.26 -7.32 8.55
N CYS A 26 -9.84 -6.30 7.89
CA CYS A 26 -11.29 -6.18 7.67
C CYS A 26 -11.71 -6.59 6.25
N HIS A 27 -10.80 -6.51 5.28
CA HIS A 27 -11.03 -6.86 3.88
C HIS A 27 -10.39 -8.22 3.52
N GLU A 28 -10.64 -9.23 4.33
CA GLU A 28 -10.12 -10.58 4.12
C GLU A 28 -10.54 -11.12 2.75
N GLY A 29 -9.62 -11.78 2.05
CA GLY A 29 -9.85 -12.37 0.73
C GLY A 29 -9.72 -11.40 -0.44
N VAL A 30 -9.52 -10.10 -0.20
CA VAL A 30 -9.12 -9.16 -1.26
C VAL A 30 -7.67 -9.43 -1.64
N ALA A 31 -7.46 -9.77 -2.92
CA ALA A 31 -6.14 -10.01 -3.47
C ALA A 31 -5.38 -8.72 -3.75
N ASP A 32 -4.04 -8.79 -3.76
CA ASP A 32 -3.22 -7.73 -4.33
C ASP A 32 -3.64 -7.46 -5.79
N ILE A 33 -3.55 -6.21 -6.25
CA ILE A 33 -3.91 -5.83 -7.63
C ILE A 33 -3.09 -6.57 -8.69
N ARG A 34 -1.87 -7.00 -8.33
CA ARG A 34 -0.95 -7.80 -9.15
C ARG A 34 -0.16 -8.74 -8.25
N GLU A 35 0.47 -9.73 -8.88
CA GLU A 35 1.46 -10.56 -8.21
C GLU A 35 2.54 -9.70 -7.53
N ARG A 36 2.90 -10.04 -6.28
CA ARG A 36 3.89 -9.28 -5.50
C ARG A 36 5.24 -9.17 -6.16
N SER A 37 5.65 -10.17 -6.92
CA SER A 37 6.92 -10.18 -7.65
C SER A 37 6.92 -9.25 -8.87
N SER A 38 5.75 -8.79 -9.33
CA SER A 38 5.64 -7.97 -10.54
C SER A 38 6.24 -6.57 -10.35
N GLY A 39 6.81 -6.02 -11.43
CA GLY A 39 7.39 -4.68 -11.39
C GLY A 39 6.40 -3.59 -10.99
N MET A 40 5.13 -3.73 -11.37
CA MET A 40 4.06 -2.81 -10.96
C MET A 40 3.82 -2.86 -9.45
N MET A 41 3.69 -4.05 -8.87
CA MET A 41 3.45 -4.19 -7.44
C MET A 41 4.64 -3.71 -6.61
N GLN A 42 5.87 -3.99 -7.07
CA GLN A 42 7.07 -3.46 -6.41
C GLN A 42 7.11 -1.93 -6.40
N ALA A 43 6.74 -1.28 -7.50
CA ALA A 43 6.63 0.18 -7.56
C ALA A 43 5.56 0.74 -6.60
N ILE A 44 4.41 0.04 -6.48
CA ILE A 44 3.36 0.40 -5.52
C ILE A 44 3.88 0.27 -4.08
N LEU A 45 4.57 -0.81 -3.74
CA LEU A 45 5.13 -1.02 -2.41
C LEU A 45 6.17 0.05 -2.04
N VAL A 46 7.03 0.45 -2.99
CA VAL A 46 7.96 1.57 -2.80
C VAL A 46 7.18 2.86 -2.53
N LYS A 47 6.13 3.14 -3.29
CA LYS A 47 5.30 4.33 -3.08
C LYS A 47 4.59 4.33 -1.72
N ALA A 48 4.12 3.15 -1.27
CA ALA A 48 3.54 2.98 0.06
C ALA A 48 4.56 3.29 1.17
N ASP A 49 5.80 2.81 1.01
CA ASP A 49 6.90 3.08 1.95
C ASP A 49 7.25 4.58 2.00
N GLU A 50 7.39 5.23 0.84
CA GLU A 50 7.58 6.69 0.74
C GLU A 50 6.47 7.49 1.40
N ALA A 51 5.23 6.98 1.35
CA ALA A 51 4.07 7.60 1.99
C ALA A 51 3.95 7.32 3.50
N GLY A 52 4.90 6.58 4.08
CA GLY A 52 4.89 6.20 5.50
C GLY A 52 3.92 5.07 5.82
N ALA A 53 3.51 4.29 4.82
CA ALA A 53 2.54 3.21 4.92
C ALA A 53 3.13 1.89 4.40
N LYS A 54 4.37 1.58 4.83
CA LYS A 54 5.08 0.36 4.44
C LYS A 54 4.18 -0.89 4.60
N GLY A 55 4.10 -1.69 3.54
CA GLY A 55 3.25 -2.89 3.47
C GLY A 55 1.75 -2.64 3.29
N ASN A 56 1.27 -1.40 3.39
CA ASN A 56 -0.12 -1.02 3.13
C ASN A 56 -0.22 -0.43 1.72
N ASP A 57 -0.28 -1.29 0.71
CA ASP A 57 -0.30 -0.89 -0.70
C ASP A 57 -1.65 -0.32 -1.16
N CYS A 58 -2.76 -0.72 -0.55
CA CYS A 58 -4.11 -0.28 -0.96
C CYS A 58 -4.25 1.24 -0.95
N VAL A 59 -3.67 1.90 0.05
CA VAL A 59 -3.78 3.35 0.27
C VAL A 59 -3.06 4.18 -0.80
N VAL A 60 -2.18 3.56 -1.59
CA VAL A 60 -1.52 4.22 -2.73
C VAL A 60 -2.53 4.61 -3.81
N CYS A 61 -3.64 3.89 -3.91
CA CYS A 61 -4.72 4.19 -4.86
C CYS A 61 -6.01 4.63 -4.16
N HIS A 62 -6.31 4.04 -2.99
CA HIS A 62 -7.55 4.30 -2.26
C HIS A 62 -7.48 5.50 -1.32
N GLY A 63 -6.29 5.95 -0.89
CA GLY A 63 -6.17 6.90 0.22
C GLY A 63 -6.63 6.28 1.55
N GLY A 64 -7.19 7.08 2.45
CA GLY A 64 -7.59 6.66 3.78
C GLY A 64 -6.47 6.65 4.82
N ASN A 65 -6.74 6.01 5.96
CA ASN A 65 -5.83 5.89 7.09
C ASN A 65 -5.69 4.41 7.52
N PRO A 66 -4.61 3.72 7.12
CA PRO A 66 -4.43 2.30 7.42
C PRO A 66 -4.14 2.02 8.91
N SER A 67 -3.80 3.05 9.70
CA SER A 67 -3.57 2.90 11.15
C SER A 67 -4.85 2.89 11.98
N SER A 68 -5.98 3.34 11.42
CA SER A 68 -7.25 3.37 12.14
C SER A 68 -7.93 2.00 12.13
N LYS A 69 -8.44 1.59 13.29
CA LYS A 69 -9.33 0.41 13.43
C LYS A 69 -10.82 0.78 13.43
N VAL A 70 -11.14 2.06 13.34
CA VAL A 70 -12.50 2.57 13.21
C VAL A 70 -12.82 2.77 11.74
N LYS A 71 -13.89 2.14 11.25
CA LYS A 71 -14.27 2.11 9.83
C LYS A 71 -14.32 3.51 9.22
N GLU A 72 -14.95 4.44 9.90
CA GLU A 72 -15.17 5.80 9.41
C GLU A 72 -13.85 6.55 9.26
N GLU A 73 -12.94 6.40 10.23
CA GLU A 73 -11.65 7.07 10.20
C GLU A 73 -10.63 6.36 9.29
N ALA A 74 -10.76 5.04 9.08
CA ALA A 74 -9.94 4.29 8.14
C ALA A 74 -10.24 4.70 6.68
N HIS A 75 -11.50 5.01 6.38
CA HIS A 75 -11.96 5.40 5.05
C HIS A 75 -12.07 6.93 4.86
N LYS A 76 -11.21 7.70 5.55
CA LYS A 76 -11.26 9.17 5.53
C LYS A 76 -9.96 9.78 5.04
N GLY A 77 -10.09 10.75 4.15
CA GLY A 77 -8.98 11.55 3.67
C GLY A 77 -7.90 10.71 2.97
N THR A 78 -6.65 11.11 3.14
CA THR A 78 -5.48 10.45 2.55
C THR A 78 -4.29 10.61 3.49
N LEU A 79 -3.22 9.87 3.23
CA LEU A 79 -1.96 10.02 3.96
C LEU A 79 -1.37 11.42 3.73
N LYS A 80 -0.73 11.98 4.76
CA LYS A 80 -0.12 13.32 4.69
C LYS A 80 0.81 13.48 3.46
N TYR A 81 1.56 12.44 3.11
CA TYR A 81 2.43 12.44 1.94
C TYR A 81 1.67 12.78 0.64
N PHE A 82 0.49 12.19 0.42
CA PHE A 82 -0.29 12.38 -0.81
C PHE A 82 -1.05 13.70 -0.88
N VAL A 83 -1.11 14.47 0.20
CA VAL A 83 -1.61 15.86 0.14
C VAL A 83 -0.71 16.68 -0.79
N ASP A 84 0.60 16.62 -0.54
CA ASP A 84 1.61 17.44 -1.23
C ASP A 84 2.26 16.74 -2.43
N ASN A 85 2.09 15.42 -2.57
CA ASN A 85 2.69 14.62 -3.66
C ASN A 85 1.63 14.00 -4.58
N LYS A 86 2.05 13.44 -5.72
CA LYS A 86 1.14 12.69 -6.60
C LYS A 86 0.54 11.49 -5.86
N GLY A 87 -0.77 11.30 -6.01
CA GLY A 87 -1.53 10.23 -5.37
C GLY A 87 -2.92 10.64 -4.93
N PRO A 88 -3.63 9.78 -4.19
CA PRO A 88 -5.02 10.00 -3.84
C PRO A 88 -5.18 11.24 -2.95
N LYS A 89 -6.12 12.11 -3.32
CA LYS A 89 -6.39 13.37 -2.61
C LYS A 89 -7.50 13.25 -1.56
N ALA A 90 -8.21 12.13 -1.57
CA ALA A 90 -9.22 11.75 -0.61
C ALA A 90 -9.30 10.22 -0.55
N PHE A 91 -10.26 9.70 0.22
CA PHE A 91 -10.57 8.29 0.17
C PHE A 91 -11.39 7.98 -1.08
N TYR A 92 -10.93 7.03 -1.89
CA TYR A 92 -11.56 6.59 -3.12
C TYR A 92 -12.02 5.14 -2.97
N PRO A 93 -13.31 4.86 -2.74
CA PRO A 93 -13.82 3.49 -2.72
C PRO A 93 -13.67 2.80 -4.09
N TYR A 94 -13.64 3.59 -5.16
CA TYR A 94 -13.52 3.13 -6.55
C TYR A 94 -12.33 3.82 -7.25
N PRO A 95 -11.08 3.39 -6.98
CA PRO A 95 -9.88 4.09 -7.45
C PRO A 95 -9.64 3.97 -8.96
N ALA A 96 -10.39 3.13 -9.67
CA ALA A 96 -10.33 2.98 -11.12
C ALA A 96 -11.28 3.90 -11.89
N SER A 97 -12.04 4.77 -11.20
CA SER A 97 -12.95 5.72 -11.84
C SER A 97 -12.17 6.69 -12.75
N PRO A 98 -12.57 6.86 -14.04
CA PRO A 98 -11.89 7.77 -14.97
C PRO A 98 -11.71 9.18 -14.42
N TRP A 99 -12.71 9.68 -13.69
CA TRP A 99 -12.75 11.03 -13.12
C TRP A 99 -11.71 11.31 -12.03
N ILE A 100 -11.09 10.28 -11.46
CA ILE A 100 -10.03 10.42 -10.44
C ILE A 100 -8.76 9.67 -10.82
N ASN A 101 -8.70 9.09 -12.02
CA ASN A 101 -7.64 8.17 -12.40
C ASN A 101 -6.28 8.87 -12.51
N GLU A 102 -6.26 10.19 -12.74
CA GLU A 102 -5.05 11.02 -12.66
C GLU A 102 -4.33 10.90 -11.30
N ASN A 103 -5.10 10.70 -10.22
CA ASN A 103 -4.60 10.60 -8.84
C ASN A 103 -4.29 9.15 -8.42
N THR A 104 -4.63 8.16 -9.25
CA THR A 104 -4.40 6.73 -8.98
C THR A 104 -3.47 6.12 -10.02
N CYS A 105 -3.98 5.59 -11.15
CA CYS A 105 -3.14 4.98 -12.18
C CYS A 105 -2.26 6.02 -12.88
N GLY A 106 -2.76 7.24 -13.06
CA GLY A 106 -2.08 8.36 -13.71
C GLY A 106 -0.86 8.87 -12.97
N MET A 107 -0.70 8.51 -11.69
CA MET A 107 0.53 8.72 -10.94
C MET A 107 1.74 8.09 -11.65
N CYS A 108 1.55 6.89 -12.22
CA CYS A 108 2.60 6.11 -12.89
C CYS A 108 2.38 5.96 -14.41
N HIS A 109 1.13 6.04 -14.86
CA HIS A 109 0.71 5.81 -16.25
C HIS A 109 -0.02 7.02 -16.85
N PRO A 110 0.57 8.23 -16.81
CA PRO A 110 -0.14 9.45 -17.22
C PRO A 110 -0.55 9.42 -18.69
N LYS A 111 0.24 8.81 -19.58
CA LYS A 111 -0.11 8.71 -21.01
C LYS A 111 -1.32 7.80 -21.25
N GLN A 112 -1.38 6.67 -20.55
CA GLN A 112 -2.49 5.72 -20.65
C GLN A 112 -3.78 6.34 -20.12
N VAL A 113 -3.70 7.08 -19.01
CA VAL A 113 -4.85 7.81 -18.45
C VAL A 113 -5.32 8.92 -19.38
N LEU A 114 -4.40 9.74 -19.90
CA LEU A 114 -4.75 10.79 -20.88
C LEU A 114 -5.41 10.22 -22.14
N ALA A 115 -5.00 9.03 -22.59
CA ALA A 115 -5.62 8.39 -23.75
C ALA A 115 -7.10 8.02 -23.52
N GLN A 116 -7.55 7.85 -22.27
CA GLN A 116 -8.96 7.59 -21.96
C GLN A 116 -9.86 8.77 -22.32
N GLU A 117 -9.31 9.98 -22.22
CA GLU A 117 -10.02 11.25 -22.44
C GLU A 117 -9.90 11.76 -23.89
N ASN A 118 -9.01 11.17 -24.69
CA ASN A 118 -8.66 11.63 -26.05
C ASN A 118 -9.36 10.83 -27.17
N ASN A 119 -10.46 10.14 -26.89
CA ASN A 119 -11.25 9.42 -27.91
C ASN A 119 -12.14 10.35 -28.78
N LEU A 120 -11.76 11.62 -28.93
CA LEU A 120 -12.42 12.64 -29.74
C LEU A 120 -11.49 13.13 -30.86
#